data_AF-T1CAB2-F1
#
_entry.id   AF-T1CAB2-F1
#
_cell.length_a   1.000
_cell.length_b   1.000
_cell.length_c   1.000
_cell.angle_alpha   90.00
_cell.angle_beta   90.00
_cell.angle_gamma   90.00
#
_symmetry.space_group_name_H-M   'P 1'
#
loop_
_entity.id
_entity.type
_entity.pdbx_description
1 polymer ?
#
loop_
_entity_poly.entity_id
_entity_poly.type
_entity_poly.pdbx_seq_one_letter_code
_entity_poly.pdbx_strand_id
1 'polypeptide(L)'
;APLLQRVQDSLRRLAPELAGAPLGARSREDSSLRVHACHGRLRELEVLRDALLALRVQHADLEPRQIVVMAPDIQAYAPLLPAVFGTPGQWHDAALPYHLADVPLAATHAAYAAWRRLLQLAQARCTLAEVLDLLDTTALARRFGLDGAARVRVAHWLREAHVAWALDAAMKPAFGAPAEDLHSFAFGLDRLMAGWLLGSDEPGRVLHATAATGQAIVPLVAAGASEFALLAGLAQLLDELARWRAAAQAQHDGAGWSAWLAQRIEACFVADGEDNAE
;
A
#
# COMPACT_ATOMS: atom_id res chain seq x y z
N ALA A 1 -28.52 -42.41 -3.06
CA ALA A 1 -27.26 -41.82 -2.60
C ALA A 1 -27.06 -40.49 -3.30
N PRO A 2 -26.48 -39.48 -2.63
CA PRO A 2 -26.11 -38.22 -3.26
C PRO A 2 -25.18 -38.44 -4.45
N LEU A 3 -25.20 -37.55 -5.44
CA LEU A 3 -24.36 -37.59 -6.63
C LEU A 3 -22.88 -37.59 -6.26
N LEU A 4 -22.48 -36.76 -5.28
CA LEU A 4 -21.10 -36.75 -4.78
C LEU A 4 -20.67 -38.13 -4.24
N GLN A 5 -21.52 -38.76 -3.44
CA GLN A 5 -21.21 -40.07 -2.86
C GLN A 5 -21.07 -41.15 -3.95
N ARG A 6 -21.91 -41.10 -5.00
CA ARG A 6 -21.79 -42.02 -6.15
C ARG A 6 -20.47 -41.88 -6.87
N VAL A 7 -20.00 -40.65 -7.09
CA VAL A 7 -18.69 -40.38 -7.71
C VAL A 7 -17.55 -40.87 -6.81
N GLN A 8 -17.62 -40.58 -5.51
CA GLN A 8 -16.63 -41.04 -4.54
C GLN A 8 -16.56 -42.57 -4.46
N ASP A 9 -17.70 -43.26 -4.46
CA ASP A 9 -17.77 -44.72 -4.46
C ASP A 9 -17.27 -45.32 -5.78
N SER A 10 -17.57 -44.67 -6.92
CA SER A 10 -17.04 -45.05 -8.24
C SER A 10 -15.50 -45.01 -8.23
N LEU A 11 -14.91 -43.93 -7.73
CA LEU A 11 -13.45 -43.78 -7.61
C LEU A 11 -12.85 -44.80 -6.64
N ARG A 12 -13.47 -44.98 -5.46
CA ARG A 12 -12.97 -45.90 -4.41
C ARG A 12 -12.99 -47.36 -4.86
N ARG A 13 -14.00 -47.76 -5.63
CA ARG A 13 -14.18 -49.14 -6.11
C ARG A 13 -13.62 -49.37 -7.51
N LEU A 14 -13.08 -48.34 -8.16
CA LEU A 14 -12.65 -48.37 -9.57
C LEU A 14 -13.76 -48.88 -10.51
N ALA A 15 -14.99 -48.43 -10.26
CA ALA A 15 -16.22 -48.89 -10.91
C ALA A 15 -16.94 -47.72 -11.61
N PRO A 16 -16.58 -47.38 -12.87
CA PRO A 16 -17.09 -46.20 -13.58
C PRO A 16 -18.61 -46.22 -13.80
N GLU A 17 -19.22 -47.40 -13.86
CA GLU A 17 -20.66 -47.60 -14.01
C GLU A 17 -21.51 -46.98 -12.89
N LEU A 18 -20.95 -46.82 -11.69
CA LEU A 18 -21.65 -46.21 -10.54
C LEU A 18 -21.90 -44.71 -10.75
N ALA A 19 -20.94 -44.02 -11.35
CA ALA A 19 -21.08 -42.62 -11.74
C ALA A 19 -21.92 -42.49 -13.02
N GLY A 20 -21.73 -43.41 -13.99
CA GLY A 20 -22.44 -43.41 -15.27
C GLY A 20 -23.91 -43.88 -15.23
N ALA A 21 -24.38 -44.44 -14.12
CA ALA A 21 -25.75 -44.92 -14.02
C ALA A 21 -26.78 -43.79 -14.21
N PRO A 22 -27.90 -44.05 -14.90
CA PRO A 22 -28.88 -43.04 -15.28
C PRO A 22 -29.43 -42.27 -14.08
N LEU A 23 -29.61 -40.96 -14.27
CA LEU A 23 -30.11 -40.05 -13.25
C LEU A 23 -31.64 -40.17 -13.16
N GLY A 24 -32.16 -40.33 -11.94
CA GLY A 24 -33.60 -40.33 -11.68
C GLY A 24 -34.13 -38.92 -11.39
N ALA A 25 -35.44 -38.78 -11.25
CA ALA A 25 -36.08 -37.49 -10.93
C ALA A 25 -35.52 -36.84 -9.64
N ARG A 26 -35.28 -37.64 -8.60
CA ARG A 26 -34.69 -37.19 -7.33
C ARG A 26 -33.26 -36.64 -7.46
N SER A 27 -32.54 -36.99 -8.54
CA SER A 27 -31.19 -36.44 -8.78
C SER A 27 -31.21 -34.95 -9.12
N ARG A 28 -32.36 -34.37 -9.49
CA ARG A 28 -32.49 -32.93 -9.76
C ARG A 28 -32.56 -32.08 -8.50
N GLU A 29 -32.93 -32.68 -7.37
CA GLU A 29 -33.04 -32.01 -6.06
C GLU A 29 -31.73 -32.09 -5.26
N ASP A 30 -30.74 -32.81 -5.79
CA ASP A 30 -29.47 -33.05 -5.13
C ASP A 30 -28.50 -31.88 -5.31
N SER A 31 -28.06 -31.28 -4.19
CA SER A 31 -27.14 -30.15 -4.15
C SER A 31 -25.68 -30.53 -3.87
N SER A 32 -25.37 -31.82 -3.71
CA SER A 32 -24.04 -32.32 -3.30
C SER A 32 -22.94 -32.14 -4.34
N LEU A 33 -23.29 -32.05 -5.63
CA LEU A 33 -22.35 -31.77 -6.72
C LEU A 33 -23.04 -30.85 -7.74
N ARG A 34 -22.52 -29.63 -7.90
CA ARG A 34 -23.08 -28.61 -8.78
C ARG A 34 -22.00 -28.03 -9.69
N VAL A 35 -22.40 -27.71 -10.92
CA VAL A 35 -21.56 -27.04 -11.91
C VAL A 35 -22.21 -25.71 -12.25
N HIS A 36 -21.45 -24.63 -12.10
CA HIS A 36 -21.91 -23.27 -12.38
C HIS A 36 -21.12 -22.72 -13.57
N ALA A 37 -21.81 -22.42 -14.67
CA ALA A 37 -21.23 -21.71 -15.80
C ALA A 37 -21.48 -20.21 -15.61
N CYS A 38 -20.42 -19.40 -15.69
CA CYS A 38 -20.47 -17.96 -15.42
C CYS A 38 -19.72 -17.20 -16.50
N HIS A 39 -20.04 -15.90 -16.66
CA HIS A 39 -19.54 -15.07 -17.75
C HIS A 39 -18.25 -14.30 -17.39
N GLY A 40 -17.66 -14.56 -16.22
CA GLY A 40 -16.45 -13.92 -15.75
C GLY A 40 -16.26 -14.03 -14.23
N ARG A 41 -15.05 -13.70 -13.76
CA ARG A 41 -14.60 -13.92 -12.37
C ARG A 41 -15.46 -13.22 -11.32
N LEU A 42 -15.86 -11.97 -11.57
CA LEU A 42 -16.74 -11.25 -10.64
C LEU A 42 -18.09 -11.97 -10.49
N ARG A 43 -18.68 -12.40 -11.61
CA ARG A 43 -19.95 -13.13 -11.59
C ARG A 43 -19.80 -14.51 -10.96
N GLU A 44 -18.67 -15.19 -11.18
CA GLU A 44 -18.35 -16.44 -10.48
C GLU A 44 -18.35 -16.26 -8.96
N LEU A 45 -17.72 -15.19 -8.45
CA LEU A 45 -17.70 -14.89 -7.03
C LEU A 45 -19.08 -14.54 -6.47
N GLU A 46 -19.89 -13.77 -7.19
CA GLU A 46 -21.27 -13.47 -6.80
C GLU A 46 -22.12 -14.74 -6.70
N VAL A 47 -22.04 -15.60 -7.72
CA VAL A 47 -22.76 -16.88 -7.75
C VAL A 47 -22.26 -17.80 -6.62
N LEU A 48 -20.96 -17.82 -6.35
CA LEU A 48 -20.39 -18.55 -5.22
C LEU A 48 -20.95 -18.03 -3.88
N ARG A 49 -20.95 -16.72 -3.66
CA ARG A 49 -21.51 -16.11 -2.45
C ARG A 49 -22.95 -16.52 -2.23
N ASP A 50 -23.78 -16.37 -3.26
CA ASP A 50 -25.21 -16.71 -3.18
C ASP A 50 -25.41 -18.21 -2.92
N ALA A 51 -24.58 -19.07 -3.52
CA ALA A 51 -24.61 -20.51 -3.28
C ALA A 51 -24.20 -20.89 -1.84
N LEU A 52 -23.19 -20.22 -1.27
CA LEU A 52 -22.76 -20.43 0.12
C LEU A 52 -23.80 -19.94 1.13
N LEU A 53 -24.42 -18.79 0.88
CA LEU A 53 -25.52 -18.28 1.71
C LEU A 53 -26.71 -19.26 1.69
N ALA A 54 -27.10 -19.75 0.51
CA ALA A 54 -28.17 -20.73 0.39
C ALA A 54 -27.85 -22.04 1.14
N LEU A 55 -26.58 -22.50 1.09
CA LEU A 55 -26.14 -23.69 1.83
C LEU A 55 -26.23 -23.49 3.34
N ARG A 56 -25.84 -22.32 3.87
CA ARG A 56 -25.96 -22.03 5.32
C ARG A 56 -27.42 -21.94 5.79
N VAL A 57 -28.34 -21.49 4.94
CA VAL A 57 -29.78 -21.52 5.24
C VAL A 57 -30.29 -22.97 5.33
N GLN A 58 -29.80 -23.86 4.46
CA GLN A 58 -30.19 -25.27 4.44
C GLN A 58 -29.51 -26.09 5.55
N HIS A 59 -28.29 -25.72 5.93
CA HIS A 59 -27.44 -26.40 6.90
C HIS A 59 -26.95 -25.38 7.94
N ALA A 60 -27.76 -25.15 8.98
CA ALA A 60 -27.47 -24.15 10.01
C ALA A 60 -26.22 -24.49 10.86
N ASP A 61 -25.82 -25.76 10.87
CA ASP A 61 -24.63 -26.31 11.52
C ASP A 61 -23.34 -26.15 10.69
N LEU A 62 -23.45 -25.72 9.42
CA LEU A 62 -22.29 -25.51 8.56
C LEU A 62 -21.51 -24.27 9.01
N GLU A 63 -20.32 -24.49 9.54
CA GLU A 63 -19.41 -23.44 9.97
C GLU A 63 -18.51 -22.99 8.81
N PRO A 64 -18.15 -21.69 8.71
CA PRO A 64 -17.27 -21.19 7.65
C PRO A 64 -15.94 -21.95 7.52
N ARG A 65 -15.36 -22.42 8.63
CA ARG A 65 -14.10 -23.21 8.65
C ARG A 65 -14.20 -24.57 7.96
N GLN A 66 -15.40 -25.06 7.70
CA GLN A 66 -15.65 -26.32 7.00
C GLN A 66 -15.73 -26.13 5.48
N ILE A 67 -15.63 -24.89 4.99
CA ILE A 67 -15.73 -24.53 3.59
C ILE A 67 -14.34 -24.17 3.06
N VAL A 68 -13.95 -24.78 1.95
CA VAL A 68 -12.72 -24.42 1.22
C VAL A 68 -13.09 -23.98 -0.19
N VAL A 69 -12.53 -22.84 -0.59
CA VAL A 69 -12.63 -22.32 -1.97
C VAL A 69 -11.24 -22.33 -2.55
N MET A 70 -11.08 -23.01 -3.67
CA MET A 70 -9.80 -23.11 -4.38
C MET A 70 -9.94 -22.49 -5.76
N ALA A 71 -8.94 -21.70 -6.15
CA ALA A 71 -8.82 -21.14 -7.49
C ALA A 71 -7.44 -21.47 -8.05
N PRO A 72 -7.31 -21.82 -9.34
CA PRO A 72 -6.02 -22.13 -9.95
C PRO A 72 -5.05 -20.93 -9.96
N ASP A 73 -5.59 -19.71 -10.02
CA ASP A 73 -4.86 -18.46 -9.87
C ASP A 73 -5.64 -17.58 -8.89
N ILE A 74 -5.29 -17.61 -7.60
CA ILE A 74 -5.98 -16.82 -6.58
C ILE A 74 -5.68 -15.32 -6.70
N GLN A 75 -4.53 -14.93 -7.30
CA GLN A 75 -4.14 -13.52 -7.48
C GLN A 75 -5.15 -12.77 -8.35
N ALA A 76 -5.64 -13.46 -9.37
CA ALA A 76 -6.66 -12.99 -10.27
C ALA A 76 -8.01 -12.67 -9.61
N TYR A 77 -8.34 -13.31 -8.47
CA TYR A 77 -9.60 -13.12 -7.75
C TYR A 77 -9.45 -12.22 -6.52
N ALA A 78 -8.25 -12.17 -5.92
CA ALA A 78 -7.94 -11.38 -4.74
C ALA A 78 -8.50 -9.94 -4.74
N PRO A 79 -8.34 -9.12 -5.81
CA PRO A 79 -8.86 -7.75 -5.82
C PRO A 79 -10.38 -7.66 -5.94
N LEU A 80 -11.06 -8.74 -6.37
CA LEU A 80 -12.50 -8.79 -6.55
C LEU A 80 -13.23 -9.27 -5.29
N LEU A 81 -12.55 -10.02 -4.41
CA LEU A 81 -13.14 -10.60 -3.21
C LEU A 81 -13.74 -9.54 -2.27
N PRO A 82 -13.08 -8.40 -1.98
CA PRO A 82 -13.66 -7.37 -1.10
C PRO A 82 -14.97 -6.79 -1.61
N ALA A 83 -15.14 -6.67 -2.93
CA ALA A 83 -16.36 -6.15 -3.53
C ALA A 83 -17.58 -7.09 -3.35
N VAL A 84 -17.33 -8.40 -3.20
CA VAL A 84 -18.41 -9.41 -3.11
C VAL A 84 -18.62 -9.90 -1.68
N PHE A 85 -17.53 -10.13 -0.94
CA PHE A 85 -17.51 -10.73 0.40
C PHE A 85 -17.18 -9.73 1.53
N GLY A 86 -16.81 -8.49 1.22
CA GLY A 86 -16.35 -7.51 2.20
C GLY A 86 -14.87 -7.68 2.56
N THR A 87 -14.38 -6.89 3.51
CA THR A 87 -12.97 -6.90 3.91
C THR A 87 -12.60 -8.23 4.57
N PRO A 88 -11.45 -8.85 4.22
CA PRO A 88 -10.99 -10.08 4.87
C PRO A 88 -10.88 -9.94 6.39
N GLY A 89 -11.11 -11.03 7.13
CA GLY A 89 -10.89 -11.05 8.59
C GLY A 89 -11.95 -10.35 9.45
N GLN A 90 -12.96 -9.72 8.86
CA GLN A 90 -14.09 -9.16 9.62
C GLN A 90 -15.06 -10.25 10.09
N TRP A 91 -14.81 -10.81 11.28
CA TRP A 91 -15.59 -11.91 11.84
C TRP A 91 -16.96 -11.51 12.42
N HIS A 92 -17.11 -10.27 12.89
CA HIS A 92 -18.29 -9.85 13.67
C HIS A 92 -19.45 -9.35 12.80
N ASP A 93 -19.18 -8.72 11.66
CA ASP A 93 -20.22 -8.07 10.83
C ASP A 93 -20.43 -8.73 9.45
N ALA A 94 -19.58 -9.68 9.05
CA ALA A 94 -19.69 -10.30 7.74
C ALA A 94 -20.59 -11.54 7.74
N ALA A 95 -21.54 -11.59 6.80
CA ALA A 95 -22.40 -12.76 6.59
C ALA A 95 -21.61 -14.01 6.14
N LEU A 96 -20.43 -13.86 5.56
CA LEU A 96 -19.53 -14.95 5.18
C LEU A 96 -18.07 -14.52 5.44
N PRO A 97 -17.55 -14.69 6.67
CA PRO A 97 -16.16 -14.36 6.96
C PRO A 97 -15.23 -15.29 6.16
N TYR A 98 -14.16 -14.71 5.61
CA TYR A 98 -13.17 -15.46 4.85
C TYR A 98 -11.76 -15.01 5.22
N HIS A 99 -10.82 -15.93 4.97
CA HIS A 99 -9.40 -15.67 5.04
C HIS A 99 -8.77 -16.14 3.73
N LEU A 100 -7.82 -15.37 3.22
CA LEU A 100 -7.15 -15.65 1.97
C LEU A 100 -5.79 -16.29 2.28
N ALA A 101 -5.52 -17.45 1.68
CA ALA A 101 -4.24 -18.15 1.78
C ALA A 101 -3.48 -18.03 0.45
N ASP A 102 -2.16 -18.19 0.49
CA ASP A 102 -1.30 -18.25 -0.70
C ASP A 102 -1.26 -16.99 -1.59
N VAL A 103 -1.54 -15.81 -1.02
CA VAL A 103 -1.25 -14.53 -1.69
C VAL A 103 0.10 -13.98 -1.21
N PRO A 104 1.02 -13.62 -2.14
CA PRO A 104 2.28 -12.99 -1.75
C PRO A 104 1.99 -11.73 -0.94
N LEU A 105 2.66 -11.58 0.20
CA LEU A 105 2.64 -10.39 1.06
C LEU A 105 2.76 -9.08 0.26
N ALA A 106 3.49 -9.13 -0.86
CA ALA A 106 3.73 -8.02 -1.76
C ALA A 106 2.52 -7.48 -2.50
N ALA A 107 1.48 -8.30 -2.70
CA ALA A 107 0.24 -7.90 -3.38
C ALA A 107 -0.81 -7.38 -2.39
N THR A 108 -0.68 -7.66 -1.09
CA THR A 108 -1.69 -7.36 -0.08
C THR A 108 -1.29 -6.26 0.91
N HIS A 109 0.01 -6.06 1.21
CA HIS A 109 0.43 -5.10 2.23
C HIS A 109 1.03 -3.81 1.67
N ALA A 110 0.36 -2.69 1.93
CA ALA A 110 0.80 -1.36 1.53
C ALA A 110 2.19 -0.99 2.10
N ALA A 111 2.46 -1.37 3.36
CA ALA A 111 3.76 -1.15 4.00
C ALA A 111 4.91 -1.83 3.25
N TYR A 112 4.71 -3.05 2.74
CA TYR A 112 5.74 -3.73 1.95
C TYR A 112 5.97 -3.05 0.59
N ALA A 113 4.90 -2.57 -0.06
CA ALA A 113 5.04 -1.81 -1.30
C ALA A 113 5.84 -0.50 -1.07
N ALA A 114 5.57 0.21 0.03
CA ALA A 114 6.32 1.39 0.44
C ALA A 114 7.79 1.08 0.75
N TRP A 115 8.06 -0.02 1.46
CA TRP A 115 9.41 -0.49 1.73
C TRP A 115 10.22 -0.72 0.45
N ARG A 116 9.61 -1.40 -0.53
CA ARG A 116 10.23 -1.58 -1.85
C ARG A 116 10.50 -0.25 -2.56
N ARG A 117 9.59 0.72 -2.46
CA ARG A 117 9.78 2.06 -3.03
C ARG A 117 10.95 2.78 -2.36
N LEU A 118 11.11 2.72 -1.03
CA LEU A 118 12.26 3.31 -0.32
C LEU A 118 13.59 2.74 -0.83
N LEU A 119 13.69 1.42 -0.99
CA LEU A 119 14.87 0.76 -1.56
C LEU A 119 15.20 1.22 -2.99
N GLN A 120 14.18 1.45 -3.81
CA GLN A 120 14.35 1.97 -5.17
C GLN A 120 14.74 3.45 -5.17
N LEU A 121 14.12 4.24 -4.29
CA LEU A 121 14.32 5.68 -4.21
C LEU A 121 15.76 6.05 -3.85
N ALA A 122 16.43 5.21 -3.05
CA ALA A 122 17.83 5.36 -2.70
C ALA A 122 18.77 5.52 -3.91
N GLN A 123 18.40 4.93 -5.05
CA GLN A 123 19.16 5.00 -6.31
C GLN A 123 18.47 5.87 -7.38
N ALA A 124 17.23 6.31 -7.15
CA ALA A 124 16.45 7.10 -8.08
C ALA A 124 16.80 8.59 -8.02
N ARG A 125 16.19 9.37 -8.92
CA ARG A 125 16.31 10.84 -8.97
C ARG A 125 15.53 11.54 -7.85
N CYS A 126 14.71 10.82 -7.08
CA CYS A 126 13.85 11.37 -6.03
C CYS A 126 13.03 12.54 -6.58
N THR A 127 12.07 12.25 -7.45
CA THR A 127 11.14 13.23 -8.00
C THR A 127 10.05 13.60 -6.98
N LEU A 128 9.39 14.75 -7.19
CA LEU A 128 8.25 15.14 -6.36
C LEU A 128 7.17 14.07 -6.31
N ALA A 129 6.83 13.46 -7.45
CA ALA A 129 5.83 12.40 -7.53
C ALA A 129 6.22 11.20 -6.67
N GLU A 130 7.45 10.71 -6.78
CA GLU A 130 7.91 9.55 -6.02
C GLU A 130 7.88 9.78 -4.50
N VAL A 131 8.19 10.99 -4.03
CA VAL A 131 8.10 11.32 -2.59
C VAL A 131 6.65 11.44 -2.13
N LEU A 132 5.75 12.02 -2.95
CA LEU A 132 4.33 12.10 -2.63
C LEU A 132 3.63 10.72 -2.66
N ASP A 133 4.13 9.80 -3.49
CA ASP A 133 3.69 8.41 -3.57
C ASP A 133 4.13 7.57 -2.35
N LEU A 134 5.22 7.95 -1.68
CA LEU A 134 5.60 7.35 -0.39
C LEU A 134 4.60 7.75 0.70
N LEU A 135 4.16 9.03 0.68
CA LEU A 135 3.17 9.56 1.61
C LEU A 135 1.74 9.02 1.38
N ASP A 136 1.49 8.26 0.31
CA ASP A 136 0.24 7.50 0.16
C ASP A 136 0.13 6.34 1.16
N THR A 137 1.24 5.90 1.74
CA THR A 137 1.23 4.81 2.72
C THR A 137 1.01 5.38 4.12
N THR A 138 -0.15 5.12 4.70
CA THR A 138 -0.59 5.68 6.00
C THR A 138 0.45 5.45 7.11
N ALA A 139 0.91 4.21 7.33
CA ALA A 139 1.95 3.90 8.31
C ALA A 139 3.24 4.74 8.18
N LEU A 140 3.64 5.08 6.94
CA LEU A 140 4.80 5.93 6.68
C LEU A 140 4.47 7.40 6.90
N ALA A 141 3.36 7.89 6.34
CA ALA A 141 2.94 9.27 6.50
C ALA A 141 2.74 9.63 7.99
N ARG A 142 2.11 8.75 8.77
CA ARG A 142 1.89 8.88 10.21
C ARG A 142 3.21 9.01 10.98
N ARG A 143 4.24 8.24 10.60
CA ARG A 143 5.58 8.31 11.24
C ARG A 143 6.16 9.73 11.21
N PHE A 144 5.90 10.47 10.13
CA PHE A 144 6.39 11.83 9.95
C PHE A 144 5.33 12.91 10.26
N GLY A 145 4.13 12.52 10.73
CA GLY A 145 3.02 13.45 10.99
C GLY A 145 2.45 14.12 9.73
N LEU A 146 2.54 13.43 8.59
CA LEU A 146 2.17 13.94 7.26
C LEU A 146 0.96 13.19 6.65
N ASP A 147 0.12 12.56 7.47
CA ASP A 147 -1.04 11.80 7.05
C ASP A 147 -2.30 12.67 6.84
N GLY A 148 -3.33 12.10 6.21
CA GLY A 148 -4.61 12.77 5.97
C GLY A 148 -4.48 14.13 5.24
N ALA A 149 -5.00 15.19 5.86
CA ALA A 149 -4.99 16.55 5.29
C ALA A 149 -3.58 17.16 5.20
N ALA A 150 -2.65 16.74 6.08
CA ALA A 150 -1.28 17.24 6.09
C ALA A 150 -0.54 16.90 4.79
N ARG A 151 -0.78 15.71 4.23
CA ARG A 151 -0.23 15.31 2.94
C ARG A 151 -0.59 16.27 1.82
N VAL A 152 -1.87 16.62 1.72
CA VAL A 152 -2.38 17.54 0.67
C VAL A 152 -1.71 18.90 0.82
N ARG A 153 -1.52 19.36 2.07
CA ARG A 153 -0.86 20.61 2.39
C ARG A 153 0.61 20.62 1.98
N VAL A 154 1.36 19.58 2.33
CA VAL A 154 2.77 19.41 1.93
C VAL A 154 2.91 19.35 0.40
N ALA A 155 2.04 18.60 -0.27
CA ALA A 155 2.03 18.51 -1.73
C ALA A 155 1.78 19.87 -2.40
N HIS A 156 0.96 20.73 -1.80
CA HIS A 156 0.73 22.08 -2.28
C HIS A 156 1.99 22.95 -2.09
N TRP A 157 2.57 22.97 -0.89
CA TRP A 157 3.78 23.74 -0.60
C TRP A 157 4.97 23.37 -1.49
N LEU A 158 5.22 22.09 -1.70
CA LEU A 158 6.31 21.64 -2.56
C LEU A 158 6.12 22.09 -4.01
N ARG A 159 4.87 22.13 -4.50
CA ARG A 159 4.56 22.66 -5.85
C ARG A 159 4.73 24.18 -5.92
N GLU A 160 4.26 24.93 -4.92
CA GLU A 160 4.45 26.39 -4.87
C GLU A 160 5.93 26.78 -4.70
N ALA A 161 6.70 25.97 -3.99
CA ALA A 161 8.15 26.10 -3.88
C ALA A 161 8.89 25.72 -5.18
N HIS A 162 8.16 25.24 -6.20
CA HIS A 162 8.70 24.75 -7.47
C HIS A 162 9.73 23.62 -7.29
N VAL A 163 9.50 22.72 -6.33
CA VAL A 163 10.29 21.50 -6.17
C VAL A 163 9.96 20.54 -7.31
N ALA A 164 10.98 19.96 -7.92
CA ALA A 164 10.82 19.01 -9.01
C ALA A 164 11.47 17.66 -8.72
N TRP A 165 12.73 17.66 -8.28
CA TRP A 165 13.51 16.43 -8.05
C TRP A 165 14.82 16.70 -7.32
N ALA A 166 15.49 15.63 -6.89
CA ALA A 166 16.70 15.59 -6.10
C ALA A 166 16.55 16.13 -4.68
N LEU A 167 17.15 15.44 -3.71
CA LEU A 167 17.15 15.85 -2.31
C LEU A 167 17.87 17.19 -2.15
N ASP A 168 19.02 17.36 -2.81
CA ASP A 168 19.87 18.54 -2.76
C ASP A 168 20.64 18.76 -4.08
N ALA A 169 21.44 19.83 -4.13
CA ALA A 169 22.37 20.10 -5.23
C ALA A 169 23.42 18.99 -5.45
N ALA A 170 23.93 18.39 -4.37
CA ALA A 170 25.01 17.39 -4.42
C ALA A 170 24.57 16.08 -5.09
N MET A 171 23.28 15.77 -5.05
CA MET A 171 22.68 14.62 -5.71
C MET A 171 22.64 14.75 -7.23
N LYS A 172 22.56 15.95 -7.78
CA LYS A 172 22.28 16.18 -9.21
C LYS A 172 23.37 15.73 -10.18
N PRO A 173 24.69 15.91 -9.89
CA PRO A 173 25.76 15.42 -10.75
C PRO A 173 25.71 13.92 -11.04
N ALA A 174 25.25 13.11 -10.08
CA ALA A 174 25.07 11.66 -10.26
C ALA A 174 24.08 11.31 -11.38
N PHE A 175 23.24 12.28 -11.80
CA PHE A 175 22.27 12.14 -12.89
C PHE A 175 22.58 13.05 -14.08
N GLY A 176 23.83 13.53 -14.21
CA GLY A 176 24.28 14.33 -15.35
C GLY A 176 23.75 15.77 -15.37
N ALA A 177 23.29 16.29 -14.22
CA ALA A 177 22.84 17.67 -14.09
C ALA A 177 23.84 18.52 -13.28
N PRO A 178 23.89 19.85 -13.46
CA PRO A 178 24.72 20.74 -12.65
C PRO A 178 24.40 20.64 -11.16
N ALA A 179 25.41 20.86 -10.31
CA ALA A 179 25.29 20.92 -8.86
C ALA A 179 24.66 22.24 -8.37
N GLU A 180 23.51 22.58 -8.94
CA GLU A 180 22.72 23.76 -8.57
C GLU A 180 21.54 23.33 -7.71
N ASP A 181 21.21 24.08 -6.67
CA ASP A 181 20.15 23.65 -5.74
C ASP A 181 18.73 23.93 -6.26
N LEU A 182 18.59 24.68 -7.35
CA LEU A 182 17.30 25.10 -7.91
C LEU A 182 16.35 23.92 -8.14
N HIS A 183 15.11 24.00 -7.66
CA HIS A 183 14.09 22.94 -7.78
C HIS A 183 14.39 21.63 -7.01
N SER A 184 15.39 21.61 -6.12
CA SER A 184 15.60 20.49 -5.17
C SER A 184 14.62 20.57 -4.00
N PHE A 185 14.51 19.46 -3.26
CA PHE A 185 13.75 19.44 -2.00
C PHE A 185 14.37 20.35 -0.94
N ALA A 186 15.70 20.34 -0.78
CA ALA A 186 16.40 21.22 0.15
C ALA A 186 16.12 22.70 -0.16
N PHE A 187 16.22 23.11 -1.42
CA PHE A 187 15.90 24.46 -1.86
C PHE A 187 14.45 24.85 -1.57
N GLY A 188 13.50 23.95 -1.82
CA GLY A 188 12.09 24.21 -1.52
C GLY A 188 11.84 24.34 -0.02
N LEU A 189 12.42 23.45 0.78
CA LEU A 189 12.30 23.46 2.24
C LEU A 189 12.92 24.73 2.83
N ASP A 190 14.10 25.14 2.38
CA ASP A 190 14.75 26.38 2.83
C ASP A 190 13.88 27.61 2.56
N ARG A 191 13.24 27.69 1.39
CA ARG A 191 12.31 28.78 1.07
C ARG A 191 11.07 28.78 1.95
N LEU A 192 10.51 27.61 2.23
CA LEU A 192 9.34 27.46 3.10
C LEU A 192 9.68 27.81 4.56
N MET A 193 10.81 27.32 5.08
CA MET A 193 11.30 27.64 6.43
C MET A 193 11.63 29.13 6.56
N ALA A 194 12.31 29.72 5.58
CA ALA A 194 12.60 31.15 5.58
C ALA A 194 11.30 31.98 5.54
N GLY A 195 10.30 31.55 4.77
CA GLY A 195 8.99 32.20 4.71
C GLY A 195 8.24 32.13 6.04
N TRP A 196 8.33 30.99 6.74
CA TRP A 196 7.76 30.84 8.07
C TRP A 196 8.48 31.69 9.13
N LEU A 197 9.82 31.73 9.11
CA LEU A 197 10.63 32.49 10.08
C LEU A 197 10.50 34.00 9.92
N LEU A 198 10.57 34.49 8.68
CA LEU A 198 10.59 35.91 8.37
C LEU A 198 9.19 36.51 8.25
N GLY A 199 8.17 35.67 8.06
CA GLY A 199 6.80 36.10 7.83
C GLY A 199 6.64 36.91 6.54
N SER A 200 5.49 37.57 6.42
CA SER A 200 5.19 38.52 5.35
C SER A 200 5.30 39.95 5.86
N ASP A 201 6.51 40.46 6.03
CA ASP A 201 6.70 41.85 6.44
C ASP A 201 6.75 42.77 5.21
N GLU A 202 5.55 43.31 4.95
CA GLU A 202 5.23 44.51 4.17
C GLU A 202 5.05 44.36 2.64
N PRO A 203 3.92 44.85 2.09
CA PRO A 203 3.69 44.87 0.66
C PRO A 203 4.75 45.72 -0.06
N GLY A 204 5.49 45.10 -0.98
CA GLY A 204 6.51 45.76 -1.81
C GLY A 204 7.96 45.49 -1.40
N ARG A 205 8.21 44.78 -0.29
CA ARG A 205 9.56 44.38 0.12
C ARG A 205 9.84 42.92 -0.26
N VAL A 206 10.77 42.70 -1.18
CA VAL A 206 11.30 41.35 -1.43
C VAL A 206 12.31 41.04 -0.33
N LEU A 207 11.92 40.15 0.58
CA LEU A 207 12.85 39.61 1.56
C LEU A 207 13.82 38.66 0.84
N HIS A 208 15.09 38.76 1.18
CA HIS A 208 16.11 37.82 0.74
C HIS A 208 16.61 37.08 1.96
N ALA A 209 16.67 35.76 1.88
CA ALA A 209 17.30 34.91 2.87
C ALA A 209 18.48 34.19 2.22
N THR A 210 19.30 33.56 3.05
CA THR A 210 20.39 32.71 2.61
C THR A 210 20.03 31.27 2.99
N ALA A 211 19.98 30.40 1.99
CA ALA A 211 19.83 28.95 2.17
C ALA A 211 20.97 28.40 3.04
N ALA A 212 20.79 27.19 3.58
CA ALA A 212 21.85 26.51 4.34
C ALA A 212 23.13 26.32 3.51
N THR A 213 22.98 26.25 2.18
CA THR A 213 24.06 26.15 1.19
C THR A 213 24.79 27.46 0.90
N GLY A 214 24.37 28.59 1.51
CA GLY A 214 24.92 29.92 1.23
C GLY A 214 24.32 30.63 0.01
N GLN A 215 23.38 29.99 -0.69
CA GLN A 215 22.71 30.57 -1.86
C GLN A 215 21.65 31.60 -1.44
N ALA A 216 21.55 32.72 -2.16
CA ALA A 216 20.46 33.67 -1.97
C ALA A 216 19.12 33.07 -2.42
N ILE A 217 18.11 33.13 -1.56
CA ILE A 217 16.77 32.61 -1.80
C ILE A 217 15.71 33.68 -1.50
N VAL A 218 14.55 33.53 -2.14
CA VAL A 218 13.36 34.32 -1.83
C VAL A 218 12.45 33.47 -0.95
N PRO A 219 12.19 33.90 0.30
CA PRO A 219 11.27 33.23 1.22
C PRO A 219 9.90 33.01 0.58
N LEU A 220 9.28 31.86 0.87
CA LEU A 220 7.94 31.52 0.41
C LEU A 220 6.99 31.45 1.61
N VAL A 221 6.16 32.48 1.77
CA VAL A 221 5.15 32.53 2.83
C VAL A 221 3.93 31.71 2.39
N ALA A 222 4.05 30.38 2.49
CA ALA A 222 2.96 29.45 2.17
C ALA A 222 2.41 28.73 3.41
N ALA A 223 3.19 28.68 4.51
CA ALA A 223 2.83 28.02 5.76
C ALA A 223 2.43 29.04 6.83
N GLY A 224 1.32 28.78 7.52
CA GLY A 224 0.89 29.54 8.69
C GLY A 224 1.67 29.17 9.96
N ALA A 225 1.54 29.99 11.01
CA ALA A 225 2.27 29.81 12.27
C ALA A 225 2.05 28.44 12.94
N SER A 226 0.83 27.90 12.86
CA SER A 226 0.46 26.60 13.43
C SER A 226 0.95 25.39 12.63
N GLU A 227 1.52 25.59 11.44
CA GLU A 227 1.88 24.51 10.51
C GLU A 227 3.37 24.13 10.59
N PHE A 228 4.12 24.65 11.56
CA PHE A 228 5.55 24.34 11.77
C PHE A 228 5.81 22.84 11.94
N ALA A 229 4.91 22.12 12.61
CA ALA A 229 5.03 20.67 12.79
C ALA A 229 5.06 19.92 11.45
N LEU A 230 4.35 20.41 10.42
CA LEU A 230 4.35 19.81 9.09
C LEU A 230 5.67 20.07 8.35
N LEU A 231 6.24 21.27 8.50
CA LEU A 231 7.57 21.60 7.96
C LEU A 231 8.66 20.73 8.60
N ALA A 232 8.58 20.54 9.93
CA ALA A 232 9.50 19.68 10.66
C ALA A 232 9.36 18.21 10.23
N GLY A 233 8.14 17.70 10.06
CA GLY A 233 7.87 16.36 9.56
C GLY A 233 8.41 16.14 8.14
N LEU A 234 8.23 17.12 7.24
CA LEU A 234 8.82 17.10 5.91
C LEU A 234 10.35 17.09 5.95
N ALA A 235 10.97 17.92 6.79
CA ALA A 235 12.42 17.92 6.96
C ALA A 235 12.94 16.56 7.44
N GLN A 236 12.28 15.96 8.44
CA GLN A 236 12.63 14.64 8.96
C GLN A 236 12.50 13.54 7.90
N LEU A 237 11.47 13.58 7.05
CA LEU A 237 11.32 12.66 5.93
C LEU A 237 12.49 12.79 4.96
N LEU A 238 12.83 14.02 4.56
CA LEU A 238 13.91 14.28 3.60
C LEU A 238 15.28 13.85 4.15
N ASP A 239 15.54 14.08 5.44
CA ASP A 239 16.73 13.57 6.14
C ASP A 239 16.79 12.04 6.10
N GLU A 240 15.65 11.37 6.30
CA GLU A 240 15.60 9.91 6.23
C GLU A 240 15.91 9.43 4.81
N LEU A 241 15.32 10.03 3.78
CA LEU A 241 15.63 9.71 2.38
C LEU A 241 17.11 9.94 2.04
N ALA A 242 17.73 10.99 2.61
CA ALA A 242 19.16 11.22 2.46
C ALA A 242 20.00 10.10 3.09
N ARG A 243 19.60 9.57 4.26
CA ARG A 243 20.25 8.40 4.88
C ARG A 243 20.13 7.15 4.01
N TRP A 244 18.97 6.91 3.42
CA TRP A 244 18.77 5.81 2.47
C TRP A 244 19.72 5.88 1.29
N ARG A 245 19.85 7.07 0.69
CA ARG A 245 20.77 7.31 -0.43
C ARG A 245 22.23 7.13 -0.01
N ALA A 246 22.62 7.66 1.15
CA ALA A 246 23.99 7.53 1.65
C ALA A 246 24.36 6.06 1.90
N ALA A 247 23.45 5.28 2.50
CA ALA A 247 23.67 3.85 2.71
C ALA A 247 23.84 3.11 1.38
N ALA A 248 23.04 3.42 0.37
CA ALA A 248 23.15 2.78 -0.95
C ALA A 248 24.49 3.06 -1.67
N GLN A 249 25.22 4.10 -1.27
CA GLN A 249 26.56 4.43 -1.80
C GLN A 249 27.69 3.80 -0.97
N ALA A 250 27.40 3.27 0.21
CA ALA A 250 28.36 2.68 1.12
C ALA A 250 28.45 1.16 0.92
N GLN A 251 29.63 0.59 1.19
CA GLN A 251 29.80 -0.85 1.28
C GLN A 251 29.52 -1.32 2.71
N HIS A 252 28.62 -2.30 2.84
CA HIS A 252 28.33 -2.97 4.09
C HIS A 252 28.42 -4.48 3.88
N ASP A 253 28.79 -5.21 4.94
CA ASP A 253 28.66 -6.65 4.98
C ASP A 253 27.19 -7.06 5.21
N GLY A 254 26.90 -8.37 5.10
CA GLY A 254 25.53 -8.87 5.23
C GLY A 254 24.89 -8.56 6.59
N ALA A 255 25.67 -8.64 7.67
CA ALA A 255 25.21 -8.33 9.02
C ALA A 255 24.90 -6.83 9.20
N GLY A 256 25.76 -5.96 8.66
CA GLY A 256 25.58 -4.52 8.65
C GLY A 256 24.32 -4.11 7.89
N TRP A 257 24.07 -4.69 6.71
CA TRP A 257 22.83 -4.46 5.97
C TRP A 257 21.60 -4.91 6.74
N SER A 258 21.62 -6.10 7.34
CA SER A 258 20.49 -6.62 8.12
C SER A 258 20.15 -5.69 9.30
N ALA A 259 21.15 -5.26 10.06
CA ALA A 259 20.94 -4.38 11.21
C ALA A 259 20.43 -3.00 10.79
N TRP A 260 21.01 -2.44 9.72
CA TRP A 260 20.61 -1.13 9.20
C TRP A 260 19.16 -1.15 8.68
N LEU A 261 18.79 -2.16 7.89
CA LEU A 261 17.43 -2.30 7.37
C LEU A 261 16.41 -2.48 8.49
N ALA A 262 16.70 -3.30 9.50
CA ALA A 262 15.81 -3.45 10.67
C ALA A 262 15.57 -2.10 11.37
N GLN A 263 16.63 -1.34 11.60
CA GLN A 263 16.51 0.00 12.20
C GLN A 263 15.72 0.98 11.30
N ARG A 264 15.82 0.85 9.97
CA ARG A 264 15.06 1.68 9.04
C ARG A 264 13.57 1.36 9.01
N ILE A 265 13.18 0.10 9.19
CA ILE A 265 11.76 -0.26 9.30
C ILE A 265 11.14 0.48 10.48
N GLU A 266 11.75 0.40 11.66
CA GLU A 266 11.26 1.10 12.86
C GLU A 266 11.28 2.62 12.71
N ALA A 267 12.27 3.15 11.97
CA ALA A 267 12.39 4.59 11.75
C ALA A 267 11.37 5.14 10.75
N CYS A 268 10.89 4.32 9.81
CA CYS A 268 10.03 4.77 8.70
C CYS A 268 8.55 4.42 8.86
N PHE A 269 8.20 3.41 9.65
CA PHE A 269 6.83 2.90 9.74
C PHE A 269 6.32 2.87 11.18
N VAL A 270 5.08 3.32 11.37
CA VAL A 270 4.32 3.15 12.62
C VAL A 270 2.98 2.53 12.27
N ALA A 271 2.82 1.25 12.62
CA ALA A 271 1.58 0.51 12.44
C ALA A 271 0.48 1.04 13.38
N ASP A 272 -0.75 1.07 12.89
CA ASP A 272 -1.93 1.22 13.72
C ASP A 272 -2.33 -0.14 14.30
N GLY A 273 -2.55 -0.21 15.61
CA GLY A 273 -3.06 -1.44 16.23
C GLY A 273 -4.50 -1.77 15.83
N GLU A 274 -5.23 -0.80 15.28
CA GLU A 274 -6.65 -0.94 14.89
C GLU A 274 -6.83 -1.19 13.38
N ASP A 275 -5.80 -0.96 12.56
CA ASP A 275 -5.85 -1.21 11.12
C ASP A 275 -5.29 -2.60 10.79
N ASN A 276 -6.18 -3.60 10.69
CA ASN A 276 -5.81 -4.98 10.36
C ASN A 276 -5.19 -5.14 8.95
N ALA A 277 -5.12 -4.07 8.15
CA ALA A 277 -4.46 -4.06 6.83
C ALA A 277 -2.99 -3.61 6.87
N GLU A 278 -2.49 -3.05 7.99
CA GLU A 278 -1.10 -2.57 8.16
C GLU A 278 -0.12 -3.64 8.66
#